data_AF-A0A2C9KPW1-F1
#
_entry.id   AF-A0A2C9KPW1-F1
#
_cell.length_a   1.000
_cell.length_b   1.000
_cell.length_c   1.000
_cell.angle_alpha   90.00
_cell.angle_beta   90.00
_cell.angle_gamma   90.00
#
_symmetry.space_group_name_H-M   'P 1'
#
loop_
_entity.id
_entity.type
_entity.pdbx_description
1 polymer ?
#
loop_
_entity_poly.entity_id
_entity_poly.type
_entity_poly.pdbx_seq_one_letter_code
_entity_poly.pdbx_strand_id
1 'polypeptide(L)'
;KGLTPGLHGFHVHQYGDSTNGCTSAGPHFNPFGKTHGGPTDEVRHVGDLGNLTAGSDGVAHFEIKDHLVKIHGEHTVVGRSLVVHAGIDDLGKGVGEQKEESLKTGNAGARVACGVIATAAPQ
;
A
#
# COMPACT_ATOMS: atom_id res chain seq x y z
N LYS A 1 14.47 -0.55 4.28
CA LYS A 1 15.82 0.03 4.07
C LYS A 1 16.10 0.12 2.57
N GLY A 2 17.02 0.98 2.14
CA GLY A 2 17.33 1.20 0.71
C GLY A 2 16.33 2.10 -0.01
N LEU A 3 15.54 2.87 0.73
CA LEU A 3 14.65 3.90 0.18
C LEU A 3 15.41 5.23 0.04
N THR A 4 14.92 6.11 -0.83
CA THR A 4 15.33 7.51 -0.80
C THR A 4 14.80 8.18 0.48
N PRO A 5 15.46 9.21 1.02
CA PRO A 5 14.90 9.93 2.16
C PRO A 5 13.57 10.61 1.78
N GLY A 6 12.56 10.52 2.66
CA GLY A 6 11.25 11.12 2.42
C GLY A 6 10.08 10.16 2.57
N LEU A 7 8.93 10.55 2.00
CA LEU A 7 7.67 9.81 2.05
C LEU A 7 7.56 8.82 0.89
N HIS A 8 7.04 7.63 1.19
CA HIS A 8 6.86 6.54 0.24
C HIS A 8 5.50 5.87 0.43
N GLY A 9 4.70 5.79 -0.64
CA GLY A 9 3.40 5.11 -0.61
C GLY A 9 3.55 3.63 -0.20
N PHE A 10 2.62 3.14 0.61
CA PHE A 10 2.68 1.80 1.17
C PHE A 10 1.31 1.16 1.24
N HIS A 11 1.15 0.03 0.56
CA HIS A 11 -0.16 -0.55 0.32
C HIS A 11 -0.16 -2.07 0.42
N VAL A 12 -1.31 -2.63 0.79
CA VAL A 12 -1.61 -4.04 0.50
C VAL A 12 -2.15 -4.12 -0.92
N HIS A 13 -1.50 -4.90 -1.78
CA HIS A 13 -1.95 -5.20 -3.14
C HIS A 13 -2.71 -6.52 -3.19
N GLN A 14 -3.57 -6.68 -4.20
CA GLN A 14 -4.57 -7.73 -4.25
C GLN A 14 -3.99 -9.15 -4.25
N TYR A 15 -2.87 -9.36 -4.94
CA TYR A 15 -2.27 -10.68 -5.15
C TYR A 15 -0.92 -10.81 -4.45
N GLY A 16 -0.62 -12.01 -3.95
CA GLY A 16 0.73 -12.42 -3.55
C GLY A 16 1.58 -12.93 -4.72
N ASP A 17 1.14 -12.73 -5.96
CA ASP A 17 1.87 -13.17 -7.14
C ASP A 17 3.09 -12.27 -7.38
N SER A 18 4.26 -12.91 -7.51
CA SER A 18 5.56 -12.27 -7.75
C SER A 18 6.26 -12.80 -9.01
N THR A 19 5.55 -13.53 -9.87
CA THR A 19 6.08 -14.12 -11.11
C THR A 19 6.63 -13.09 -12.10
N ASN A 20 6.09 -11.86 -12.08
CA ASN A 20 6.60 -10.71 -12.83
C ASN A 20 7.02 -9.57 -11.88
N GLY A 21 7.74 -9.92 -10.81
CA GLY A 21 8.10 -8.99 -9.75
C GLY A 21 6.85 -8.36 -9.12
N CYS A 22 6.96 -7.11 -8.70
CA CYS A 22 5.86 -6.42 -8.03
C CYS A 22 4.70 -6.04 -8.95
N THR A 23 4.86 -6.15 -10.27
CA THR A 23 3.78 -5.89 -11.23
C THR A 23 2.63 -6.89 -11.06
N SER A 24 2.95 -8.18 -10.86
CA SER A 24 1.97 -9.25 -10.66
C SER A 24 1.14 -9.12 -9.39
N ALA A 25 1.54 -8.27 -8.44
CA ALA A 25 0.77 -8.00 -7.23
C ALA A 25 -0.63 -7.40 -7.51
N GLY A 26 -0.86 -6.87 -8.72
CA GLY A 26 -2.16 -6.32 -9.13
C GLY A 26 -2.45 -4.94 -8.54
N PRO A 27 -3.73 -4.51 -8.46
CA PRO A 27 -4.12 -3.23 -7.87
C PRO A 27 -4.07 -3.26 -6.33
N HIS A 28 -4.42 -2.16 -5.67
CA HIS A 28 -4.61 -2.14 -4.22
C HIS A 28 -5.74 -3.11 -3.84
N PHE A 29 -5.64 -3.73 -2.66
CA PHE A 29 -6.68 -4.61 -2.17
C PHE A 29 -7.94 -3.82 -1.81
N ASN A 30 -8.99 -4.00 -2.61
CA ASN A 30 -10.22 -3.22 -2.54
C ASN A 30 -11.48 -4.11 -2.65
N PRO A 31 -11.80 -4.91 -1.61
CA PRO A 31 -12.96 -5.80 -1.65
C PRO A 31 -14.31 -5.05 -1.66
N PHE A 32 -14.32 -3.76 -1.30
CA PHE A 32 -15.53 -2.96 -1.17
C PHE A 32 -15.76 -1.96 -2.30
N GLY A 33 -14.92 -1.98 -3.36
CA GLY A 33 -15.08 -1.14 -4.54
C GLY A 33 -15.05 0.37 -4.23
N LYS A 34 -14.23 0.81 -3.27
CA LYS A 34 -14.04 2.22 -2.94
C LYS A 34 -13.02 2.87 -3.87
N THR A 35 -12.95 4.20 -3.88
CA THR A 35 -11.79 4.91 -4.44
C THR A 35 -10.64 4.88 -3.45
N HIS A 36 -9.43 5.14 -3.94
CA HIS A 36 -8.24 5.29 -3.11
C HIS A 36 -8.39 6.50 -2.17
N GLY A 37 -7.79 6.39 -0.99
CA GLY A 37 -7.74 7.45 0.03
C GLY A 37 -6.65 7.20 1.07
N GLY A 38 -6.48 8.14 2.00
CA GLY A 38 -5.52 7.98 3.09
C GLY A 38 -6.02 7.09 4.23
N PRO A 39 -5.16 6.67 5.17
CA PRO A 39 -5.50 5.69 6.19
C PRO A 39 -6.59 6.13 7.19
N THR A 40 -6.86 7.43 7.29
CA THR A 40 -7.89 7.99 8.16
C THR A 40 -9.18 8.36 7.44
N ASP A 41 -9.22 8.22 6.11
CA ASP A 41 -10.36 8.64 5.31
C ASP A 41 -11.48 7.58 5.35
N GLU A 42 -12.73 8.03 5.35
CA GLU A 42 -13.90 7.14 5.33
C GLU A 42 -14.02 6.35 4.02
N VAL A 43 -13.57 6.96 2.92
CA VAL A 43 -13.54 6.37 1.58
C VAL A 43 -12.09 6.08 1.22
N ARG A 44 -11.72 4.81 1.29
CA ARG A 44 -10.40 4.29 0.95
C ARG A 44 -10.48 2.81 0.59
N HIS A 45 -9.46 2.29 -0.06
CA HIS A 45 -9.28 0.85 -0.16
C HIS A 45 -8.87 0.26 1.19
N VAL A 46 -9.15 -1.04 1.39
CA VAL A 46 -8.65 -1.78 2.57
C VAL A 46 -7.12 -1.78 2.61
N GLY A 47 -6.48 -1.78 1.44
CA GLY A 47 -5.03 -1.80 1.33
C GLY A 47 -4.32 -0.46 1.51
N ASP A 48 -5.00 0.66 1.68
CA ASP A 48 -4.36 1.99 1.60
C ASP A 48 -3.69 2.43 2.91
N LEU A 49 -2.43 2.07 3.19
CA LEU A 49 -1.79 2.38 4.48
C LEU A 49 -1.12 3.76 4.53
N GLY A 50 -1.21 4.54 3.45
CA GLY A 50 -0.64 5.87 3.33
C GLY A 50 0.87 5.84 3.05
N ASN A 51 1.64 6.69 3.73
CA ASN A 51 3.06 6.84 3.50
C ASN A 51 3.92 6.31 4.66
N LEU A 52 5.04 5.67 4.31
CA LEU A 52 6.18 5.45 5.20
C LEU A 52 7.15 6.63 5.11
N THR A 53 7.84 6.94 6.21
CA THR A 53 8.90 7.95 6.22
C THR A 53 10.27 7.28 6.33
N ALA A 54 11.09 7.41 5.30
CA ALA A 54 12.48 6.97 5.30
C ALA A 54 13.43 8.08 5.75
N GLY A 55 14.34 7.77 6.68
CA GLY A 55 15.40 8.66 7.13
C GLY A 55 16.50 8.88 6.08
N SER A 56 17.50 9.68 6.43
CA SER A 56 18.66 9.95 5.57
C SER A 56 19.52 8.72 5.29
N ASP A 57 19.43 7.69 6.13
CA ASP A 57 20.03 6.37 5.96
C ASP A 57 19.21 5.42 5.06
N GLY A 58 18.08 5.91 4.53
CA GLY A 58 17.17 5.13 3.68
C GLY A 58 16.38 4.07 4.44
N VAL A 59 16.27 4.16 5.77
CA VAL A 59 15.50 3.25 6.61
C VAL A 59 14.18 3.91 7.01
N ALA A 60 13.08 3.20 6.77
CA ALA A 60 11.76 3.58 7.28
C ALA A 60 11.42 2.68 8.47
N HIS A 61 11.25 3.29 9.64
CA HIS A 61 10.67 2.65 10.82
C HIS A 61 9.19 2.99 10.88
N PHE A 62 8.32 2.01 11.11
CA PHE A 62 6.88 2.23 11.11
C PHE A 62 6.17 1.36 12.14
N GLU A 63 5.12 1.93 12.73
CA GLU A 63 4.10 1.24 13.50
C GLU A 63 2.76 1.73 12.95
N ILE A 64 1.96 0.82 12.40
CA ILE A 64 0.68 1.14 11.76
C ILE A 64 -0.41 0.33 12.46
N LYS A 65 -1.46 1.02 12.90
CA LYS A 65 -2.70 0.40 13.40
C LYS A 65 -3.81 0.70 12.42
N ASP A 66 -4.39 -0.34 11.85
CA ASP A 66 -5.44 -0.21 10.85
C ASP A 66 -6.63 -1.09 11.22
N HIS A 67 -7.85 -0.56 11.02
CA HIS A 67 -9.08 -1.23 11.41
C HIS A 67 -9.74 -2.01 10.26
N LEU A 68 -9.33 -1.79 9.01
CA LEU A 68 -9.81 -2.49 7.82
C LEU A 68 -8.94 -3.70 7.48
N VAL A 69 -7.62 -3.62 7.69
CA VAL A 69 -6.71 -4.73 7.47
C VAL A 69 -6.98 -5.84 8.49
N LYS A 70 -7.39 -7.01 8.00
CA LYS A 70 -7.65 -8.21 8.82
C LYS A 70 -6.74 -9.36 8.38
N ILE A 71 -6.32 -10.18 9.35
CA ILE A 71 -5.55 -11.41 9.11
C ILE A 71 -6.42 -12.68 9.17
N HIS A 72 -7.74 -12.50 9.27
CA HIS A 72 -8.74 -13.57 9.32
C HIS A 72 -10.03 -13.15 8.60
N GLY A 73 -10.90 -14.11 8.31
CA GLY A 73 -12.17 -13.88 7.61
C GLY A 73 -12.01 -13.74 6.09
N GLU A 74 -13.13 -13.49 5.42
CA GLU A 74 -13.23 -13.39 3.95
C GLU A 74 -12.31 -12.34 3.34
N HIS A 75 -12.17 -11.19 4.01
CA HIS A 75 -11.33 -10.08 3.57
C HIS A 75 -9.92 -10.11 4.18
N THR A 76 -9.41 -11.30 4.49
CA THR A 76 -8.04 -11.45 5.00
C THR A 76 -7.01 -10.93 3.99
N VAL A 77 -5.92 -10.34 4.51
CA VAL A 77 -4.75 -9.96 3.72
C VAL A 77 -3.70 -11.06 3.61
N VAL A 78 -3.87 -12.18 4.33
CA VAL A 78 -2.96 -13.33 4.22
C VAL A 78 -2.99 -13.88 2.78
N GLY A 79 -1.81 -14.13 2.21
CA GLY A 79 -1.61 -14.57 0.82
C GLY A 79 -1.61 -13.43 -0.21
N ARG A 80 -1.84 -12.19 0.22
CA ARG A 80 -1.69 -10.97 -0.60
C ARG A 80 -0.26 -10.44 -0.51
N SER A 81 0.02 -9.23 -0.99
CA SER A 81 1.34 -8.62 -0.86
C SER A 81 1.29 -7.24 -0.22
N LEU A 82 2.33 -6.90 0.54
CA LEU A 82 2.66 -5.51 0.88
C LEU A 82 3.59 -4.97 -0.20
N VAL A 83 3.37 -3.72 -0.61
CA VAL A 83 4.15 -3.03 -1.62
C VAL A 83 4.54 -1.65 -1.10
N VAL A 84 5.81 -1.30 -1.23
CA VAL A 84 6.30 0.06 -1.03
C VAL A 84 6.61 0.69 -2.40
N HIS A 85 6.29 1.96 -2.55
CA HIS A 85 6.42 2.72 -3.78
C HIS A 85 7.61 3.67 -3.76
N ALA A 86 8.04 4.12 -4.94
CA ALA A 86 9.15 5.04 -5.13
C ALA A 86 8.79 6.48 -4.75
N GLY A 87 7.53 6.87 -4.94
CA GLY A 87 7.03 8.21 -4.70
C GLY A 87 6.06 8.29 -3.52
N ILE A 88 5.64 9.54 -3.27
CA ILE A 88 4.68 9.90 -2.24
C ILE A 88 3.28 9.53 -2.70
N ASP A 89 2.51 8.88 -1.83
CA ASP A 89 1.07 8.72 -1.98
C ASP A 89 0.36 10.05 -1.64
N ASP A 90 -0.41 10.59 -2.60
CA ASP A 90 -1.19 11.81 -2.48
C ASP A 90 -2.52 11.65 -1.72
N LEU A 91 -2.84 10.43 -1.29
CA LEU A 91 -3.97 10.05 -0.45
C LEU A 91 -5.33 10.30 -1.12
N GLY A 92 -5.41 10.22 -2.44
CA GLY A 92 -6.63 10.49 -3.19
C GLY A 92 -6.96 11.98 -3.33
N LYS A 93 -5.98 12.87 -3.03
CA LYS A 93 -6.17 14.33 -2.99
C LYS A 93 -5.61 15.07 -4.20
N GLY A 94 -5.15 14.34 -5.20
CA GLY A 94 -4.72 14.89 -6.49
C GLY A 94 -5.86 15.64 -7.18
N VAL A 95 -5.52 16.74 -7.85
CA VAL A 95 -6.46 17.63 -8.54
C VAL A 95 -6.08 17.81 -10.01
N GLY A 96 -7.00 18.34 -10.81
CA GLY A 96 -6.76 18.55 -12.24
C GLY A 96 -6.45 17.24 -12.96
N GLU A 97 -5.36 17.22 -13.74
CA GLU A 97 -4.91 16.05 -14.51
C GLU A 97 -4.50 14.86 -13.64
N GLN A 98 -4.15 15.09 -12.36
CA GLN A 98 -3.72 14.04 -11.43
C GLN A 98 -4.90 13.30 -10.79
N LYS A 99 -6.12 13.86 -10.86
CA LYS A 99 -7.28 13.39 -10.09
C LYS A 99 -7.65 11.95 -10.40
N GLU A 100 -7.61 11.55 -11.67
CA GLU A 100 -8.04 10.20 -12.05
C GLU A 100 -7.13 9.13 -11.44
N GLU A 101 -5.82 9.30 -11.55
CA GLU A 101 -4.85 8.34 -11.01
C GLU A 101 -4.73 8.44 -9.49
N SER A 102 -4.92 9.64 -8.93
CA SER A 102 -4.99 9.86 -7.48
C SER A 102 -6.07 8.99 -6.84
N LEU A 103 -7.28 8.99 -7.40
CA LEU A 103 -8.40 8.17 -6.91
C LEU A 103 -8.23 6.66 -7.14
N LYS A 104 -7.17 6.22 -7.85
CA LYS A 104 -6.87 4.81 -8.10
C LYS A 104 -5.67 4.30 -7.28
N THR A 105 -4.59 5.07 -7.22
CA THR A 105 -3.29 4.60 -6.71
C THR A 105 -2.55 5.62 -5.86
N GLY A 106 -3.12 6.81 -5.65
CA GLY A 106 -2.47 7.87 -4.91
C GLY A 106 -1.27 8.48 -5.63
N ASN A 107 -1.11 8.24 -6.94
CA ASN A 107 0.05 8.72 -7.73
C ASN A 107 1.43 8.35 -7.15
N ALA A 108 1.52 7.28 -6.35
CA ALA A 108 2.76 6.91 -5.65
C ALA A 108 3.89 6.39 -6.57
N GLY A 109 3.62 6.22 -7.87
CA GLY A 109 4.62 5.84 -8.86
C GLY A 109 5.06 4.38 -8.77
N ALA A 110 6.29 4.11 -9.20
CA ALA A 110 6.83 2.76 -9.35
C ALA A 110 6.88 1.96 -8.03
N ARG A 111 6.73 0.63 -8.12
CA ARG A 111 6.82 -0.29 -6.99
C ARG A 111 8.27 -0.66 -6.74
N VAL A 112 8.85 -0.28 -5.60
CA VAL A 112 10.28 -0.50 -5.32
C VAL A 112 10.57 -1.84 -4.65
N ALA A 113 9.63 -2.34 -3.85
CA ALA A 113 9.70 -3.67 -3.27
C ALA A 113 8.30 -4.18 -2.92
N CYS A 114 8.16 -5.49 -2.89
CA CYS A 114 6.94 -6.17 -2.48
C CYS A 114 7.27 -7.49 -1.79
N GLY A 115 6.36 -7.96 -0.96
CA GLY A 115 6.49 -9.23 -0.24
C GLY A 115 5.14 -9.84 0.08
N VAL A 116 5.04 -11.16 -0.05
CA VAL A 116 3.83 -11.90 0.27
C VAL A 116 3.58 -11.88 1.78
N ILE A 117 2.33 -11.62 2.18
CA ILE A 117 1.88 -11.67 3.56
C ILE A 117 1.65 -13.15 3.92
N ALA A 118 2.67 -13.77 4.49
CA ALA A 118 2.63 -15.16 4.92
C ALA A 118 2.17 -15.31 6.38
N THR A 119 1.66 -16.49 6.74
CA THR A 119 1.41 -16.84 8.14
C THR A 119 2.73 -17.05 8.89
N ALA A 120 2.71 -16.77 10.18
CA ALA A 120 3.81 -17.04 11.10
C ALA A 120 3.25 -17.67 12.39
N ALA A 121 4.13 -18.29 13.19
CA ALA A 121 3.75 -18.75 14.52
C ALA A 121 3.25 -17.55 15.36
N PRO A 122 2.10 -17.67 16.05
CA PRO A 122 1.67 -16.65 17.02
C PRO A 122 2.76 -16.44 18.08
N GLN A 123 2.94 -15.19 18.51
CA GLN A 123 3.80 -14.84 19.65
C GLN A 123 3.12 -15.15 20.98
#